data_AF-A0A366WLG2-F1
#
_entry.id   AF-A0A366WLG2-F1
#
_cell.length_a   1.000
_cell.length_b   1.000
_cell.length_c   1.000
_cell.angle_alpha   90.00
_cell.angle_beta   90.00
_cell.angle_gamma   90.00
#
_symmetry.space_group_name_H-M   'P 1'
#
loop_
_entity.id
_entity.type
_entity.pdbx_description
1 polymer ?
#
loop_
_entity_poly.entity_id
_entity_poly.type
_entity_poly.pdbx_seq_one_letter_code
_entity_poly.pdbx_strand_id
1 'polypeptide(L)'
;MQFSILHFLSVLLAAATASPCVAQTSIPSEIEVQTVLERFAPIQLLSFAAGFEYCGYLVRNPQGKLTFTEIVRGGPDGCTPLVPSPEVELIASVHTHGAYDPLVPAEFPTVMDIDSDRREGVNGYIATPGGRLWYVDSAALTVHQLCNSKCLPQDPEFQPGDDGIIALHYTRQELLNQERAQ
;
A
#
# COMPACT_ATOMS: atom_id res chain seq x y z
N MET A 1 -29.10 64.18 40.02
CA MET A 1 -30.02 63.90 38.89
C MET A 1 -29.20 63.29 37.78
N GLN A 2 -29.54 62.06 37.35
CA GLN A 2 -29.20 61.35 36.10
C GLN A 2 -27.71 61.30 35.64
N PHE A 3 -27.16 60.19 35.16
CA PHE A 3 -27.66 59.36 34.05
C PHE A 3 -27.21 57.89 34.14
N SER A 4 -28.09 57.02 33.67
CA SER A 4 -27.95 55.58 33.45
C SER A 4 -26.77 55.21 32.54
N ILE A 5 -26.06 54.13 32.90
CA ILE A 5 -25.10 53.44 32.03
C ILE A 5 -25.83 52.26 31.37
N LEU A 6 -26.16 52.41 30.09
CA LEU A 6 -26.64 51.31 29.23
C LEU A 6 -25.54 50.23 29.13
N HIS A 7 -25.86 49.01 29.54
CA HIS A 7 -25.05 47.83 29.24
C HIS A 7 -25.44 47.31 27.85
N PHE A 8 -24.53 47.46 26.87
CA PHE A 8 -24.64 46.76 25.59
C PHE A 8 -24.22 45.30 25.79
N LEU A 9 -25.16 44.36 25.71
CA LEU A 9 -24.85 42.94 25.56
C LEU A 9 -24.38 42.68 24.12
N SER A 10 -23.08 42.40 23.97
CA SER A 10 -22.51 41.88 22.73
C SER A 10 -22.82 40.38 22.61
N VAL A 11 -23.77 40.02 21.73
CA VAL A 11 -24.00 38.62 21.33
C VAL A 11 -22.95 38.24 20.29
N LEU A 12 -21.93 37.48 20.70
CA LEU A 12 -20.97 36.83 19.81
C LEU A 12 -21.62 35.57 19.21
N LEU A 13 -22.04 35.67 17.96
CA LEU A 13 -22.53 34.54 17.16
C LEU A 13 -21.32 33.73 16.68
N ALA A 14 -21.02 32.59 17.32
CA ALA A 14 -19.97 31.68 16.89
C ALA A 14 -20.43 30.91 15.64
N ALA A 15 -19.94 31.31 14.47
CA ALA A 15 -20.14 30.55 13.23
C ALA A 15 -19.26 29.29 13.27
N ALA A 16 -19.87 28.13 13.44
CA ALA A 16 -19.19 26.84 13.31
C ALA A 16 -18.87 26.60 11.82
N THR A 17 -17.63 26.83 11.42
CA THR A 17 -17.14 26.45 10.09
C THR A 17 -16.86 24.95 10.09
N ALA A 18 -17.72 24.18 9.43
CA ALA A 18 -17.46 22.77 9.15
C ALA A 18 -16.35 22.70 8.09
N SER A 19 -15.13 22.36 8.51
CA SER A 19 -14.03 22.14 7.56
C SER A 19 -14.34 20.90 6.70
N PRO A 20 -14.23 20.98 5.37
CA PRO A 20 -14.38 19.81 4.52
C PRO A 20 -13.28 18.80 4.87
N CYS A 21 -13.70 17.56 5.13
CA CYS A 21 -12.81 16.42 5.28
C CYS A 21 -12.18 16.14 3.91
N VAL A 22 -11.01 16.73 3.64
CA VAL A 22 -10.15 16.28 2.55
C VAL A 22 -9.65 14.91 2.99
N ALA A 23 -10.01 13.86 2.26
CA ALA A 23 -9.40 12.54 2.45
C ALA A 23 -7.88 12.72 2.29
N GLN A 24 -7.16 12.62 3.41
CA GLN A 24 -5.71 12.69 3.40
C GLN A 24 -5.20 11.44 2.70
N THR A 25 -4.56 11.61 1.53
CA THR A 25 -3.78 10.55 0.91
C THR A 25 -2.77 10.05 1.94
N SER A 26 -2.84 8.77 2.28
CA SER A 26 -1.94 8.18 3.25
C SER A 26 -0.61 7.91 2.56
N ILE A 27 0.34 8.84 2.67
CA ILE A 27 1.70 8.60 2.17
C ILE A 27 2.48 7.89 3.28
N PRO A 28 3.08 6.71 3.00
CA PRO A 28 3.85 5.99 4.02
C PRO A 28 5.11 6.76 4.42
N SER A 29 5.53 6.59 5.68
CA SER A 29 6.73 7.25 6.19
C SER A 29 8.01 6.63 5.61
N GLU A 30 9.11 7.39 5.55
CA GLU A 30 10.40 6.88 5.06
C GLU A 30 10.89 5.65 5.83
N ILE A 31 10.67 5.62 7.15
CA ILE A 31 11.01 4.46 8.00
C ILE A 31 10.18 3.23 7.61
N GLU A 32 8.91 3.41 7.27
CA GLU A 32 8.02 2.33 6.82
C GLU A 32 8.51 1.75 5.49
N VAL A 33 8.77 2.61 4.52
CA VAL A 33 9.28 2.21 3.20
C VAL A 33 10.61 1.48 3.32
N GLN A 34 11.56 1.99 4.09
CA GLN A 34 12.85 1.35 4.30
C GLN A 34 12.71 -0.02 4.98
N THR A 35 11.80 -0.13 5.97
CA THR A 35 11.51 -1.40 6.67
C THR A 35 10.95 -2.45 5.70
N VAL A 36 10.08 -2.05 4.79
CA VAL A 36 9.51 -2.93 3.75
C VAL A 36 10.56 -3.34 2.73
N LEU A 37 11.40 -2.41 2.25
CA LEU A 37 12.48 -2.70 1.31
C LEU A 37 13.45 -3.75 1.86
N GLU A 38 13.90 -3.57 3.11
CA GLU A 38 14.80 -4.52 3.78
C GLU A 38 14.15 -5.91 3.95
N ARG A 39 12.84 -5.95 4.23
CA ARG A 39 12.11 -7.21 4.37
C ARG A 39 11.95 -7.93 3.05
N PHE A 40 11.61 -7.21 1.98
CA PHE A 40 11.33 -7.79 0.67
C PHE A 40 12.57 -8.23 -0.10
N ALA A 41 13.73 -7.62 0.11
CA ALA A 41 14.95 -8.00 -0.60
C ALA A 41 15.26 -9.52 -0.54
N PRO A 42 15.33 -10.18 0.64
CA PRO A 42 15.52 -11.63 0.68
C PRO A 42 14.28 -12.43 0.27
N ILE A 43 13.07 -11.92 0.49
CA ILE A 43 11.82 -12.65 0.18
C ILE A 43 11.61 -12.75 -1.33
N GLN A 44 11.94 -11.72 -2.11
CA GLN A 44 11.84 -11.79 -3.56
C GLN A 44 12.73 -12.89 -4.15
N LEU A 45 13.96 -13.05 -3.64
CA LEU A 45 14.82 -14.15 -4.10
C LEU A 45 14.20 -15.53 -3.84
N LEU A 46 13.47 -15.68 -2.71
CA LEU A 46 12.71 -16.90 -2.41
C LEU A 46 11.47 -17.03 -3.30
N SER A 47 10.79 -15.92 -3.60
CA SER A 47 9.64 -15.86 -4.52
C SER A 47 10.02 -16.39 -5.90
N PHE A 48 11.10 -15.86 -6.48
CA PHE A 48 11.58 -16.26 -7.81
C PHE A 48 12.00 -17.74 -7.84
N ALA A 49 12.74 -18.18 -6.82
CA ALA A 49 13.21 -19.57 -6.74
C ALA A 49 12.07 -20.59 -6.58
N ALA A 50 10.97 -20.19 -5.94
CA ALA A 50 9.81 -21.05 -5.69
C ALA A 50 8.70 -20.91 -6.73
N GLY A 51 8.67 -19.80 -7.49
CA GLY A 51 7.56 -19.44 -8.35
C GLY A 51 6.28 -19.14 -7.58
N PHE A 52 6.37 -18.61 -6.35
CA PHE A 52 5.22 -18.36 -5.48
C PHE A 52 5.30 -17.01 -4.80
N GLU A 53 4.14 -16.40 -4.61
CA GLU A 53 3.97 -15.25 -3.75
C GLU A 53 4.28 -15.57 -2.28
N TYR A 54 4.78 -14.55 -1.57
CA TYR A 54 4.98 -14.60 -0.13
C TYR A 54 4.32 -13.38 0.50
N CYS A 55 3.52 -13.59 1.55
CA CYS A 55 2.72 -12.52 2.15
C CYS A 55 2.73 -12.53 3.67
N GLY A 56 2.31 -11.40 4.25
CA GLY A 56 2.12 -11.19 5.67
C GLY A 56 1.51 -9.82 5.92
N TYR A 57 1.72 -9.30 7.12
CA TYR A 57 1.36 -7.94 7.48
C TYR A 57 2.54 -7.19 8.06
N LEU A 58 2.66 -5.91 7.70
CA LEU A 58 3.41 -4.92 8.46
C LEU A 58 2.53 -4.46 9.63
N VAL A 59 3.06 -4.55 10.84
CA VAL A 59 2.34 -4.23 12.07
C VAL A 59 3.20 -3.37 13.00
N ARG A 60 2.55 -2.61 13.88
CA ARG A 60 3.21 -1.97 15.01
C ARG A 60 2.90 -2.76 16.27
N ASN A 61 3.96 -3.24 16.92
CA ASN A 61 3.83 -4.04 18.14
C ASN A 61 3.49 -3.16 19.37
N PRO A 62 3.15 -3.74 20.53
CA PRO A 62 2.82 -2.98 21.75
C PRO A 62 3.94 -2.04 22.25
N GLN A 63 5.18 -2.25 21.82
CA GLN A 63 6.32 -1.38 22.14
C GLN A 63 6.47 -0.21 21.14
N GLY A 64 5.55 -0.09 20.17
CA GLY A 64 5.56 0.95 19.15
C GLY A 64 6.52 0.68 17.97
N LYS A 65 7.12 -0.51 17.88
CA LYS A 65 8.08 -0.87 16.84
C LYS A 65 7.38 -1.49 15.63
N LEU A 66 7.77 -1.06 14.42
CA LEU A 66 7.40 -1.73 13.18
C LEU A 66 8.04 -3.12 13.10
N THR A 67 7.22 -4.13 12.84
CA THR A 67 7.62 -5.53 12.64
C THR A 67 6.71 -6.18 11.61
N PHE A 68 7.07 -7.37 11.16
CA PHE A 68 6.22 -8.18 10.31
C PHE A 68 5.61 -9.33 11.10
N THR A 69 4.43 -9.78 10.68
CA THR A 69 3.96 -11.12 11.02
C THR A 69 4.90 -12.18 10.41
N GLU A 70 4.64 -13.44 10.73
CA GLU A 70 5.20 -14.53 9.93
C GLU A 70 4.87 -14.29 8.44
N ILE A 71 5.89 -14.40 7.60
CA ILE A 71 5.71 -14.36 6.15
C ILE A 71 5.44 -15.79 5.70
N VAL A 72 4.27 -15.99 5.10
CA VAL A 72 3.81 -17.29 4.64
C VAL A 72 3.93 -17.40 3.14
N ARG A 73 4.11 -18.63 2.67
CA ARG A 73 4.14 -18.95 1.25
C ARG A 73 2.71 -19.11 0.73
N GLY A 74 2.38 -18.39 -0.32
CA GLY A 74 1.14 -18.51 -1.08
C GLY A 74 1.25 -19.55 -2.20
N GLY A 75 0.57 -19.23 -3.31
CA GLY A 75 0.68 -19.90 -4.60
C GLY A 75 1.29 -18.98 -5.66
N PRO A 76 1.23 -19.37 -6.94
CA PRO A 76 1.80 -18.58 -8.04
C PRO A 76 1.20 -17.19 -8.19
N ASP A 77 -0.14 -17.10 -8.04
CA ASP A 77 -0.94 -15.90 -8.32
C ASP A 77 -1.85 -15.55 -7.14
N GLY A 78 -1.35 -15.71 -5.93
CA GLY A 78 -2.10 -15.30 -4.74
C GLY A 78 -1.51 -15.79 -3.43
N CYS A 79 -1.69 -14.98 -2.39
CA CYS A 79 -1.28 -15.32 -1.04
C CYS A 79 -2.30 -14.79 -0.03
N THR A 80 -2.59 -15.61 0.99
CA THR A 80 -3.46 -15.21 2.11
C THR A 80 -2.65 -15.25 3.40
N PRO A 81 -2.35 -14.08 4.00
CA PRO A 81 -1.57 -14.02 5.22
C PRO A 81 -2.37 -14.52 6.43
N LEU A 82 -1.67 -14.94 7.49
CA LEU A 82 -2.31 -15.28 8.75
C LEU A 82 -2.73 -14.00 9.49
N VAL A 83 -3.98 -13.95 9.94
CA VAL A 83 -4.52 -12.82 10.71
C VAL A 83 -3.66 -12.60 11.97
N PRO A 84 -3.16 -11.38 12.21
CA PRO A 84 -2.31 -11.10 13.35
C PRO A 84 -3.08 -11.10 14.68
N SER A 85 -2.34 -11.17 15.79
CA SER A 85 -2.90 -10.97 17.14
C SER A 85 -3.62 -9.62 17.24
N PRO A 86 -4.74 -9.52 17.97
CA PRO A 86 -5.41 -8.23 18.21
C PRO A 86 -4.58 -7.24 19.05
N GLU A 87 -3.44 -7.67 19.61
CA GLU A 87 -2.54 -6.83 20.40
C GLU A 87 -1.61 -5.96 19.55
N VAL A 88 -1.50 -6.21 18.23
CA VAL A 88 -0.71 -5.37 17.33
C VAL A 88 -1.61 -4.44 16.53
N GLU A 89 -1.10 -3.27 16.20
CA GLU A 89 -1.76 -2.36 15.27
C GLU A 89 -1.41 -2.78 13.83
N LEU A 90 -2.45 -3.01 13.02
CA LEU A 90 -2.31 -3.36 11.62
C LEU A 90 -1.97 -2.11 10.79
N ILE A 91 -0.86 -2.13 10.05
CA ILE A 91 -0.42 -1.00 9.23
C ILE A 91 -0.70 -1.25 7.75
N ALA A 92 -0.20 -2.36 7.21
CA ALA A 92 -0.35 -2.71 5.80
C ALA A 92 -0.33 -4.24 5.60
N SER A 93 -1.06 -4.75 4.61
CA SER A 93 -0.75 -6.04 3.99
C SER A 93 0.59 -5.92 3.25
N VAL A 94 1.31 -7.02 3.12
CA VAL A 94 2.52 -7.07 2.31
C VAL A 94 2.53 -8.35 1.51
N HIS A 95 2.87 -8.29 0.22
CA HIS A 95 3.18 -9.48 -0.56
C HIS A 95 4.19 -9.22 -1.67
N THR A 96 4.82 -10.30 -2.15
CA THR A 96 5.55 -10.31 -3.42
C THR A 96 4.66 -10.95 -4.47
N HIS A 97 4.71 -10.47 -5.71
CA HIS A 97 4.36 -11.32 -6.85
C HIS A 97 5.35 -12.51 -6.94
N GLY A 98 4.97 -13.56 -7.67
CA GLY A 98 5.76 -14.75 -7.90
C GLY A 98 7.04 -14.54 -8.74
N ALA A 99 7.54 -15.62 -9.34
CA ALA A 99 8.54 -15.52 -10.39
C ALA A 99 7.95 -14.80 -11.62
N TYR A 100 8.81 -14.22 -12.46
CA TYR A 100 8.36 -13.64 -13.73
C TYR A 100 7.62 -14.69 -14.58
N ASP A 101 6.42 -14.35 -15.01
CA ASP A 101 5.62 -15.07 -15.99
C ASP A 101 5.02 -14.02 -16.95
N PRO A 102 5.24 -14.12 -18.27
CA PRO A 102 4.75 -13.14 -19.26
C PRO A 102 3.22 -13.09 -19.39
N LEU A 103 2.49 -13.99 -18.72
CA LEU A 103 1.02 -14.06 -18.76
C LEU A 103 0.34 -13.34 -17.58
N VAL A 104 1.13 -12.82 -16.63
CA VAL A 104 0.63 -12.08 -15.46
C VAL A 104 1.45 -10.79 -15.24
N PRO A 105 0.88 -9.75 -14.61
CA PRO A 105 1.60 -8.51 -14.37
C PRO A 105 2.91 -8.70 -13.59
N ALA A 106 4.03 -8.31 -14.19
CA ALA A 106 5.38 -8.42 -13.62
C ALA A 106 5.95 -7.08 -13.11
N GLU A 107 5.31 -5.96 -13.43
CA GLU A 107 5.78 -4.60 -13.12
C GLU A 107 4.79 -3.77 -12.31
N PHE A 108 3.51 -4.17 -12.19
CA PHE A 108 2.49 -3.40 -11.48
C PHE A 108 1.50 -4.30 -10.71
N PRO A 109 0.82 -3.78 -9.66
CA PRO A 109 -0.21 -4.51 -8.91
C PRO A 109 -1.47 -4.79 -9.73
N THR A 110 -2.32 -5.68 -9.24
CA THR A 110 -3.65 -5.91 -9.80
C THR A 110 -4.74 -5.07 -9.10
N VAL A 111 -5.89 -4.93 -9.76
CA VAL A 111 -7.14 -4.42 -9.19
C VAL A 111 -7.61 -5.33 -8.04
N MET A 112 -7.31 -6.63 -8.12
CA MET A 112 -7.62 -7.57 -7.06
C MET A 112 -6.86 -7.23 -5.77
N ASP A 113 -5.65 -6.70 -5.86
CA ASP A 113 -4.87 -6.26 -4.70
C ASP A 113 -5.55 -5.07 -4.00
N ILE A 114 -5.90 -4.03 -4.77
CA ILE A 114 -6.65 -2.87 -4.25
C ILE A 114 -7.95 -3.32 -3.56
N ASP A 115 -8.70 -4.21 -4.21
CA ASP A 115 -9.99 -4.66 -3.71
C ASP A 115 -9.86 -5.53 -2.45
N SER A 116 -8.80 -6.34 -2.35
CA SER A 116 -8.53 -7.16 -1.17
C SER A 116 -8.15 -6.30 0.03
N ASP A 117 -7.22 -5.39 -0.16
CA ASP A 117 -6.80 -4.42 0.87
C ASP A 117 -7.97 -3.55 1.33
N ARG A 118 -8.82 -3.09 0.40
CA ARG A 118 -10.03 -2.33 0.72
C ARG A 118 -11.02 -3.16 1.54
N ARG A 119 -11.23 -4.44 1.20
CA ARG A 119 -12.13 -5.33 1.94
C ARG A 119 -11.62 -5.60 3.36
N GLU A 120 -10.31 -5.73 3.53
CA GLU A 120 -9.66 -5.90 4.82
C GLU A 120 -9.57 -4.59 5.62
N GLY A 121 -9.74 -3.44 4.96
CA GLY A 121 -9.66 -2.13 5.60
C GLY A 121 -8.23 -1.73 5.95
N VAL A 122 -7.26 -2.21 5.16
CA VAL A 122 -5.81 -2.03 5.35
C VAL A 122 -5.18 -1.44 4.09
N ASN A 123 -4.04 -0.78 4.19
CA ASN A 123 -3.22 -0.42 3.03
C ASN A 123 -2.33 -1.61 2.61
N GLY A 124 -1.54 -1.49 1.54
CA GLY A 124 -0.74 -2.62 1.03
C GLY A 124 0.63 -2.24 0.49
N TYR A 125 1.57 -3.18 0.55
CA TYR A 125 2.86 -3.12 -0.15
C TYR A 125 3.09 -4.32 -1.04
N ILE A 126 3.54 -4.06 -2.27
CA ILE A 126 3.65 -5.08 -3.31
C ILE A 126 5.01 -4.96 -3.99
N ALA A 127 5.81 -6.02 -3.93
CA ALA A 127 7.05 -6.15 -4.69
C ALA A 127 6.83 -6.99 -5.95
N THR A 128 7.32 -6.51 -7.09
CA THR A 128 7.10 -7.16 -8.39
C THR A 128 8.41 -7.67 -9.01
N PRO A 129 8.38 -8.69 -9.91
CA PRO A 129 9.56 -9.26 -10.56
C PRO A 129 10.49 -8.24 -11.22
N GLY A 130 9.95 -7.13 -11.74
CA GLY A 130 10.73 -6.03 -12.28
C GLY A 130 11.58 -5.26 -11.23
N GLY A 131 11.47 -5.61 -9.96
CA GLY A 131 12.17 -5.00 -8.83
C GLY A 131 11.57 -3.68 -8.36
N ARG A 132 10.29 -3.43 -8.65
CA ARG A 132 9.55 -2.24 -8.19
C ARG A 132 8.92 -2.50 -6.82
N LEU A 133 8.70 -1.43 -6.06
CA LEU A 133 7.86 -1.44 -4.86
C LEU A 133 6.67 -0.53 -5.07
N TRP A 134 5.49 -1.06 -4.79
CA TRP A 134 4.23 -0.36 -4.87
C TRP A 134 3.57 -0.23 -3.50
N TYR A 135 2.81 0.84 -3.34
CA TYR A 135 1.96 1.09 -2.20
C TYR A 135 0.51 1.20 -2.65
N VAL A 136 -0.38 0.50 -1.95
CA VAL A 136 -1.83 0.56 -2.12
C VAL A 136 -2.40 1.49 -1.05
N ASP A 137 -2.96 2.63 -1.46
CA ASP A 137 -3.86 3.41 -0.61
C ASP A 137 -5.27 2.87 -0.83
N SER A 138 -5.68 1.95 0.03
CA SER A 138 -6.95 1.25 -0.18
C SER A 138 -8.12 2.19 0.02
N ALA A 139 -8.00 3.20 0.90
CA ALA A 139 -9.03 4.20 1.16
C ALA A 139 -9.24 5.18 -0.01
N ALA A 140 -8.19 5.47 -0.79
CA ALA A 140 -8.27 6.26 -2.01
C ALA A 140 -8.53 5.42 -3.28
N LEU A 141 -8.39 4.09 -3.22
CA LEU A 141 -8.39 3.19 -4.38
C LEU A 141 -7.32 3.57 -5.42
N THR A 142 -6.12 3.85 -4.92
CA THR A 142 -4.97 4.23 -5.75
C THR A 142 -3.76 3.37 -5.41
N VAL A 143 -2.87 3.21 -6.38
CA VAL A 143 -1.54 2.62 -6.18
C VAL A 143 -0.46 3.61 -6.59
N HIS A 144 0.61 3.63 -5.81
CA HIS A 144 1.74 4.55 -5.97
C HIS A 144 3.03 3.75 -6.03
N GLN A 145 3.86 4.01 -7.03
CA GLN A 145 5.18 3.43 -7.09
C GLN A 145 6.08 4.17 -6.08
N LEU A 146 6.58 3.45 -5.09
CA LEU A 146 7.48 4.00 -4.08
C LEU A 146 8.93 3.94 -4.54
N CYS A 147 9.27 2.96 -5.39
CA CYS A 147 10.56 2.92 -6.06
C CYS A 147 10.50 2.24 -7.43
N ASN A 148 11.38 2.69 -8.32
CA ASN A 148 11.47 2.28 -9.72
C ASN A 148 12.00 0.83 -9.87
N SER A 149 12.06 0.36 -11.11
CA SER A 149 12.66 -0.95 -11.42
C SER A 149 14.09 -1.07 -10.90
N LYS A 150 14.47 -2.30 -10.49
CA LYS A 150 15.77 -2.64 -9.88
C LYS A 150 16.03 -2.04 -8.49
N CYS A 151 15.02 -1.47 -7.84
CA CYS A 151 15.09 -1.03 -6.45
C CYS A 151 15.20 -2.21 -5.47
N LEU A 152 14.41 -3.25 -5.73
CA LEU A 152 14.54 -4.56 -5.10
C LEU A 152 15.17 -5.55 -6.09
N PRO A 153 15.59 -6.76 -5.65
CA PRO A 153 16.09 -7.79 -6.56
C PRO A 153 15.11 -8.02 -7.72
N GLN A 154 15.65 -8.08 -8.92
CA GLN A 154 14.89 -8.32 -10.13
C GLN A 154 15.00 -9.81 -10.48
N ASP A 155 13.90 -10.41 -10.92
CA ASP A 155 13.92 -11.78 -11.40
C ASP A 155 14.89 -11.88 -12.60
N PRO A 156 15.85 -12.82 -12.62
CA PRO A 156 16.77 -12.98 -13.75
C PRO A 156 16.09 -13.20 -15.12
N GLU A 157 14.88 -13.77 -15.12
CA GLU A 157 14.13 -14.05 -16.35
C GLU A 157 13.24 -12.88 -16.79
N PHE A 158 13.11 -11.83 -15.95
CA PHE A 158 12.28 -10.66 -16.23
C PHE A 158 12.63 -9.98 -17.56
N GLN A 159 11.61 -9.74 -18.39
CA GLN A 159 11.74 -8.99 -19.63
C GLN A 159 11.11 -7.59 -19.50
N PRO A 160 11.91 -6.51 -19.55
CA PRO A 160 11.39 -5.16 -19.47
C PRO A 160 10.48 -4.80 -20.65
N GLY A 161 9.32 -4.21 -20.36
CA GLY A 161 8.41 -3.68 -21.38
C GLY A 161 7.32 -4.64 -21.86
N ASP A 162 7.31 -5.89 -21.40
CA ASP A 162 6.21 -6.83 -21.65
C ASP A 162 4.88 -6.30 -21.10
N ASP A 163 4.95 -5.60 -19.98
CA ASP A 163 3.81 -4.93 -19.34
C ASP A 163 3.50 -3.55 -19.94
N GLY A 164 4.18 -3.14 -21.01
CA GLY A 164 4.01 -1.83 -21.63
C GLY A 164 4.57 -0.66 -20.80
N ILE A 165 3.95 0.51 -20.92
CA ILE A 165 4.39 1.72 -20.20
C ILE A 165 3.85 1.71 -18.78
N ILE A 166 4.76 1.70 -17.81
CA ILE A 166 4.43 1.72 -16.38
C ILE A 166 4.42 3.16 -15.86
N ALA A 167 3.24 3.63 -15.43
CA ALA A 167 3.08 4.93 -14.77
C ALA A 167 3.57 4.86 -13.31
N LEU A 168 3.83 6.01 -12.69
CA LEU A 168 4.20 6.07 -11.26
C LEU A 168 2.99 5.96 -10.31
N HIS A 169 1.79 6.06 -10.86
CA HIS A 169 0.55 6.07 -10.10
C HIS A 169 -0.59 5.58 -10.99
N TYR A 170 -1.51 4.83 -10.39
CA TYR A 170 -2.77 4.45 -11.02
C TYR A 170 -3.92 4.63 -10.03
N THR A 171 -5.03 5.19 -10.48
CA THR A 171 -6.33 4.92 -9.87
C THR A 171 -6.73 3.48 -10.18
N ARG A 172 -7.62 2.89 -9.37
CA ARG A 172 -8.17 1.55 -9.64
C ARG A 172 -8.72 1.39 -11.05
N GLN A 173 -9.35 2.42 -11.62
CA GLN A 173 -9.88 2.35 -12.99
C GLN A 173 -8.78 2.39 -14.06
N GLU A 174 -7.72 3.17 -13.84
CA GLU A 174 -6.55 3.16 -14.74
C GLU A 174 -5.81 1.83 -14.64
N LEU A 175 -5.70 1.25 -13.45
CA LEU A 175 -5.10 -0.07 -13.24
C LEU A 175 -5.88 -1.16 -13.97
N LEU A 176 -7.22 -1.13 -13.91
CA LEU A 176 -8.08 -2.05 -14.67
C LEU A 176 -7.88 -1.92 -16.18
N ASN A 177 -7.63 -0.70 -16.68
CA ASN A 177 -7.34 -0.50 -18.09
C ASN A 177 -5.95 -1.02 -18.45
N GLN A 178 -4.98 -0.89 -17.55
CA GLN A 178 -3.62 -1.42 -17.70
C GLN A 178 -3.64 -2.95 -17.78
N GLU A 179 -4.35 -3.63 -16.87
CA GLU A 179 -4.50 -5.10 -16.90
C GLU A 179 -5.13 -5.61 -18.21
N ARG A 180 -6.14 -4.90 -18.71
CA ARG A 180 -6.85 -5.28 -19.95
C ARG A 180 -6.04 -5.03 -21.23
N ALA A 181 -4.93 -4.31 -21.12
CA ALA A 181 -4.05 -4.03 -22.25
C ALA A 181 -2.97 -5.10 -22.43
N GLN A 182 -2.87 -6.06 -21.50
CA GLN A 182 -2.07 -7.26 -21.59
C GLN A 182 -2.81 -8.36 -22.38
#